data_AF-Q08XG1-F1
#
_entry.id   AF-Q08XG1-F1
#
_cell.length_a   1.000
_cell.length_b   1.000
_cell.length_c   1.000
_cell.angle_alpha   90.00
_cell.angle_beta   90.00
_cell.angle_gamma   90.00
#
_symmetry.space_group_name_H-M   'P 1'
#
loop_
_entity.id
_entity.type
_entity.pdbx_description
1 polymer ?
#
loop_
_entity_poly.entity_id
_entity_poly.type
_entity_poly.pdbx_seq_one_letter_code
_entity_poly.pdbx_strand_id
1 'polypeptide(L)'
;MLWLWGTPGLAAGSGDEWFGPDKPKHFGATLGLAGVGYGAGALLFESPGARWLSGAGLGLGVGLGKEFYDLGRGGRFSSKDLVWDMVGTATGLGLAWLIDVLLSREPAAAPPGVVSDGKGKLGACELRLKGPGLTDMLVTCPSVGQVLLETRG
;
A
#
# COMPACT_ATOMS: atom_id res chain seq x y z
N MET A 1 -5.73 17.79 -50.39
CA MET A 1 -5.62 17.94 -48.91
C MET A 1 -6.97 17.54 -48.31
N LEU A 2 -7.25 16.24 -48.19
CA LEU A 2 -8.48 15.73 -47.57
C LEU A 2 -8.04 14.93 -46.34
N TRP A 3 -8.42 15.42 -45.18
CA TRP A 3 -8.07 14.90 -43.88
C TRP A 3 -8.69 13.51 -43.68
N LEU A 4 -7.86 12.46 -43.75
CA LEU A 4 -8.21 11.15 -43.22
C LEU A 4 -8.03 11.21 -41.70
N TRP A 5 -9.09 11.58 -40.99
CA TRP A 5 -9.26 11.17 -39.60
C TRP A 5 -9.51 9.66 -39.65
N GLY A 6 -8.42 8.90 -39.71
CA GLY A 6 -8.46 7.49 -39.35
C GLY A 6 -8.91 7.45 -37.91
N THR A 7 -10.14 7.00 -37.67
CA THR A 7 -10.51 6.48 -36.36
C THR A 7 -9.48 5.37 -36.07
N PRO A 8 -8.70 5.44 -34.98
CA PRO A 8 -8.00 4.27 -34.50
C PRO A 8 -9.10 3.33 -34.03
N GLY A 9 -9.62 2.52 -34.94
CA GLY A 9 -10.45 1.38 -34.61
C GLY A 9 -9.59 0.49 -33.74
N LEU A 10 -9.77 0.58 -32.43
CA LEU A 10 -9.51 -0.55 -31.53
C LEU A 10 -10.26 -1.71 -32.18
N ALA A 11 -9.53 -2.58 -32.88
CA ALA A 11 -10.12 -3.63 -33.68
C ALA A 11 -10.91 -4.55 -32.74
N ALA A 12 -12.21 -4.30 -32.65
CA ALA A 12 -13.14 -5.08 -31.87
C ALA A 12 -13.18 -6.48 -32.47
N GLY A 13 -12.68 -7.45 -31.71
CA GLY A 13 -12.76 -8.86 -32.06
C GLY A 13 -11.51 -9.42 -32.73
N SER A 14 -10.36 -9.38 -32.04
CA SER A 14 -9.43 -10.50 -32.19
C SER A 14 -10.21 -11.78 -31.86
N GLY A 15 -10.03 -12.85 -32.63
CA GLY A 15 -10.55 -14.20 -32.34
C GLY A 15 -10.00 -14.81 -31.03
N ASP A 16 -9.51 -13.96 -30.14
CA ASP A 16 -9.00 -14.26 -28.84
C ASP A 16 -10.12 -14.69 -27.88
N GLU A 17 -9.87 -15.67 -27.04
CA GLU A 17 -10.88 -16.24 -26.15
C GLU A 17 -10.88 -15.50 -24.82
N TRP A 18 -12.07 -15.19 -24.30
CA TRP A 18 -12.20 -14.52 -23.00
C TRP A 18 -11.57 -15.28 -21.83
N PHE A 19 -11.41 -16.60 -21.96
CA PHE A 19 -10.81 -17.48 -20.96
C PHE A 19 -9.66 -18.31 -21.53
N GLY A 20 -8.95 -17.73 -22.50
CA GLY A 20 -7.75 -18.35 -23.07
C GLY A 20 -6.64 -18.59 -22.04
N PRO A 21 -5.68 -19.48 -22.34
CA PRO A 21 -4.59 -19.84 -21.43
C PRO A 21 -3.61 -18.70 -21.13
N ASP A 22 -3.70 -17.60 -21.87
CA ASP A 22 -2.92 -16.38 -21.68
C ASP A 22 -3.54 -15.41 -20.66
N LYS A 23 -4.86 -15.45 -20.43
CA LYS A 23 -5.57 -14.53 -19.52
C LYS A 23 -5.08 -14.57 -18.07
N PRO A 24 -4.79 -15.75 -17.48
CA PRO A 24 -4.20 -15.79 -16.14
C PRO A 24 -2.82 -15.11 -16.07
N LYS A 25 -2.07 -15.07 -17.17
CA LYS A 25 -0.75 -14.39 -17.22
C LYS A 25 -0.91 -12.88 -17.21
N HIS A 26 -1.85 -12.37 -18.00
CA HIS A 26 -2.23 -10.95 -18.02
C HIS A 26 -2.69 -10.48 -16.64
N PHE A 27 -3.66 -11.20 -16.08
CA PHE A 27 -4.17 -10.97 -14.73
C PHE A 27 -3.04 -11.02 -13.68
N GLY A 28 -2.24 -12.10 -13.67
CA GLY A 28 -1.21 -12.31 -12.65
C GLY A 28 -0.08 -11.29 -12.73
N ALA A 29 0.36 -10.96 -13.95
CA ALA A 29 1.41 -9.97 -14.17
C ALA A 29 0.99 -8.58 -13.67
N THR A 30 -0.20 -8.13 -14.06
CA THR A 30 -0.70 -6.80 -13.68
C THR A 30 -1.13 -6.73 -12.21
N LEU A 31 -1.63 -7.82 -11.62
CA LEU A 31 -1.83 -7.94 -10.17
C LEU A 31 -0.53 -7.72 -9.41
N GLY A 32 0.53 -8.43 -9.78
CA GLY A 32 1.84 -8.30 -9.14
C GLY A 32 2.44 -6.91 -9.31
N LEU A 33 2.42 -6.38 -10.54
CA LEU A 33 2.93 -5.04 -10.86
C LEU A 33 2.17 -3.95 -10.10
N ALA A 34 0.85 -4.06 -9.99
CA ALA A 34 0.05 -3.12 -9.22
C ALA A 34 0.40 -3.15 -7.73
N GLY A 35 0.60 -4.34 -7.15
CA GLY A 35 1.04 -4.50 -5.77
C GLY A 35 2.43 -3.92 -5.52
N VAL A 36 3.40 -4.21 -6.41
CA VAL A 36 4.75 -3.65 -6.35
C VAL A 36 4.73 -2.13 -6.48
N GLY A 37 3.98 -1.60 -7.45
CA GLY A 37 3.86 -0.16 -7.66
C GLY A 37 3.19 0.55 -6.48
N TYR A 38 2.17 -0.07 -5.87
CA TYR A 38 1.54 0.46 -4.67
C TYR A 38 2.51 0.49 -3.50
N GLY A 39 3.20 -0.63 -3.24
CA GLY A 39 4.19 -0.75 -2.16
C GLY A 39 5.36 0.22 -2.34
N ALA A 40 5.91 0.34 -3.55
CA ALA A 40 6.92 1.34 -3.86
C ALA A 40 6.38 2.76 -3.63
N GLY A 41 5.14 3.04 -4.05
CA GLY A 41 4.48 4.31 -3.78
C GLY A 41 4.31 4.59 -2.29
N ALA A 42 4.02 3.57 -1.48
CA ALA A 42 3.91 3.69 -0.03
C ALA A 42 5.26 4.03 0.65
N LEU A 43 6.36 3.55 0.08
CA LEU A 43 7.72 3.84 0.57
C LEU A 43 8.24 5.21 0.11
N LEU A 44 7.78 5.69 -1.05
CA LEU A 44 8.28 6.92 -1.67
C LEU A 44 7.39 8.14 -1.37
N PHE A 45 6.12 7.93 -1.03
CA PHE A 45 5.14 9.01 -0.88
C PHE A 45 4.26 8.84 0.36
N GLU A 46 4.10 9.94 1.10
CA GLU A 46 3.15 10.04 2.22
C GLU A 46 1.69 10.08 1.72
N SER A 47 1.46 10.63 0.53
CA SER A 47 0.12 10.79 -0.04
C SER A 47 -0.51 9.44 -0.37
N PRO A 48 -1.68 9.08 0.20
CA PRO A 48 -2.39 7.85 -0.15
C PRO A 48 -2.70 7.77 -1.65
N GLY A 49 -3.08 8.90 -2.26
CA GLY A 49 -3.37 8.97 -3.69
C GLY A 49 -2.16 8.64 -4.56
N ALA A 50 -0.95 9.03 -4.14
CA ALA A 50 0.27 8.71 -4.87
C ALA A 50 0.55 7.19 -4.85
N ARG A 51 0.28 6.50 -3.74
CA ARG A 51 0.41 5.02 -3.64
C ARG A 51 -0.48 4.31 -4.66
N TRP A 52 -1.75 4.71 -4.69
CA TRP A 52 -2.73 4.20 -5.67
C TRP A 52 -2.31 4.48 -7.10
N LEU A 53 -1.86 5.71 -7.39
CA LEU A 53 -1.43 6.10 -8.74
C LEU A 53 -0.17 5.36 -9.18
N SER A 54 0.80 5.14 -8.29
CA SER A 54 2.01 4.36 -8.60
C SER A 54 1.66 2.91 -8.95
N GLY A 55 0.78 2.27 -8.17
CA GLY A 55 0.31 0.91 -8.48
C GLY A 55 -0.50 0.83 -9.76
N ALA A 56 -1.50 1.72 -9.92
CA ALA A 56 -2.35 1.76 -11.10
C ALA A 56 -1.55 2.06 -12.37
N GLY A 57 -0.65 3.04 -12.29
CA GLY A 57 0.22 3.43 -13.40
C GLY A 57 1.15 2.31 -13.83
N LEU A 58 1.74 1.57 -12.88
CA LEU A 58 2.63 0.47 -13.21
C LEU A 58 1.87 -0.73 -13.80
N GLY A 59 0.75 -1.15 -13.20
CA GLY A 59 -0.07 -2.27 -13.68
C GLY A 59 -0.68 -2.01 -15.05
N LEU A 60 -1.46 -0.92 -15.18
CA LEU A 60 -2.12 -0.56 -16.44
C LEU A 60 -1.12 -0.11 -17.51
N GLY A 61 -0.07 0.61 -17.13
CA GLY A 61 0.94 1.11 -18.07
C GLY A 61 1.70 -0.03 -18.75
N VAL A 62 2.07 -1.07 -18.00
CA VAL A 62 2.72 -2.25 -18.58
C VAL A 62 1.76 -3.07 -19.44
N GLY A 63 0.52 -3.32 -18.97
CA GLY A 63 -0.48 -4.06 -19.75
C GLY A 63 -0.82 -3.38 -21.08
N LEU A 64 -1.17 -2.09 -21.03
CA LEU A 64 -1.42 -1.28 -22.21
C LEU A 64 -0.18 -1.18 -23.11
N GLY A 65 1.00 -1.00 -22.51
CA GLY A 65 2.27 -0.94 -23.23
C GLY A 65 2.58 -2.23 -23.99
N LYS A 66 2.28 -3.40 -23.41
CA LYS A 66 2.45 -4.71 -24.06
C LYS A 66 1.54 -4.84 -25.28
N GLU A 67 0.28 -4.45 -25.18
CA GLU A 67 -0.65 -4.50 -26.32
C GLU A 67 -0.24 -3.56 -27.46
N PHE A 68 0.26 -2.37 -27.15
CA PHE A 68 0.83 -1.47 -28.16
C PHE A 68 2.13 -1.99 -28.77
N TYR A 69 2.98 -2.62 -27.95
CA TYR A 69 4.23 -3.23 -28.40
C TYR A 69 3.97 -4.38 -29.38
N ASP A 70 2.96 -5.21 -29.10
CA ASP A 70 2.56 -6.31 -29.98
C ASP A 70 2.02 -5.77 -31.31
N LEU A 71 1.18 -4.73 -31.27
CA LEU A 71 0.70 -4.06 -32.49
C LEU A 71 1.87 -3.53 -33.35
N GLY A 72 2.89 -2.95 -32.72
CA GLY A 72 4.10 -2.45 -33.41
C GLY A 72 4.97 -3.54 -34.05
N ARG A 73 4.82 -4.81 -33.64
CA ARG A 73 5.54 -5.97 -34.21
C ARG A 73 4.74 -6.80 -35.19
N GLY A 74 3.57 -6.31 -35.62
CA GLY A 74 2.66 -7.07 -36.48
C GLY A 74 1.83 -8.12 -35.74
N GLY A 75 1.85 -8.09 -34.40
CA GLY A 75 0.84 -8.75 -33.56
C GLY A 75 -0.49 -7.99 -33.60
N ARG A 76 -1.45 -8.44 -32.77
CA ARG A 76 -2.78 -7.85 -32.69
C ARG A 76 -3.02 -7.31 -31.29
N PHE A 77 -3.58 -6.11 -31.22
CA PHE A 77 -4.08 -5.53 -29.98
C PHE A 77 -5.32 -6.32 -29.52
N SER A 78 -5.32 -6.85 -28.30
CA SER A 78 -6.47 -7.54 -27.72
C SER A 78 -7.12 -6.71 -26.62
N SER A 79 -8.36 -6.26 -26.87
CA SER A 79 -9.17 -5.61 -25.84
C SER A 79 -9.51 -6.55 -24.68
N LYS A 80 -9.48 -7.87 -24.90
CA LYS A 80 -9.77 -8.87 -23.85
C LYS A 80 -8.61 -8.98 -22.89
N ASP A 81 -7.39 -9.01 -23.40
CA ASP A 81 -6.17 -8.96 -22.58
C ASP A 81 -6.13 -7.69 -21.74
N LEU A 82 -6.47 -6.55 -22.33
CA LEU A 82 -6.55 -5.28 -21.60
C LEU A 82 -7.58 -5.31 -20.45
N VAL A 83 -8.71 -6.01 -20.63
CA VAL A 83 -9.69 -6.20 -19.54
C VAL A 83 -9.09 -7.06 -18.42
N TRP A 84 -8.38 -8.13 -18.76
CA TRP A 84 -7.71 -8.97 -17.76
C TRP A 84 -6.58 -8.23 -17.04
N ASP A 85 -5.87 -7.34 -17.74
CA ASP A 85 -4.89 -6.42 -17.16
C ASP A 85 -5.53 -5.43 -16.18
N MET A 86 -6.72 -4.92 -16.51
CA MET A 86 -7.49 -4.03 -15.64
C MET A 86 -8.00 -4.76 -14.38
N VAL A 87 -8.53 -5.98 -14.54
CA VAL A 87 -9.00 -6.82 -13.43
C VAL A 87 -7.84 -7.22 -12.52
N GLY A 88 -6.70 -7.60 -13.09
CA GLY A 88 -5.48 -7.90 -12.35
C GLY A 88 -5.00 -6.70 -11.56
N THR A 89 -4.86 -5.55 -12.21
CA THR A 89 -4.47 -4.29 -11.57
C THR A 89 -5.39 -3.90 -10.41
N ALA A 90 -6.71 -3.93 -10.63
CA ALA A 90 -7.70 -3.60 -9.59
C ALA A 90 -7.60 -4.55 -8.39
N THR A 91 -7.42 -5.85 -8.66
CA THR A 91 -7.26 -6.87 -7.62
C THR A 91 -5.97 -6.65 -6.82
N GLY A 92 -4.85 -6.42 -7.52
CA GLY A 92 -3.55 -6.16 -6.89
C GLY A 92 -3.56 -4.91 -6.01
N LEU A 93 -4.18 -3.83 -6.48
CA LEU A 93 -4.35 -2.61 -5.69
C LEU A 93 -5.22 -2.85 -4.45
N GLY A 94 -6.35 -3.56 -4.59
CA GLY A 94 -7.24 -3.86 -3.47
C GLY A 94 -6.54 -4.70 -2.40
N LEU A 95 -5.75 -5.70 -2.80
CA LEU A 95 -4.95 -6.52 -1.88
C LEU A 95 -3.84 -5.70 -1.21
N ALA A 96 -3.11 -4.89 -1.98
CA ALA A 96 -2.04 -4.06 -1.44
C ALA A 96 -2.57 -3.04 -0.43
N TRP A 97 -3.69 -2.38 -0.74
CA TRP A 97 -4.38 -1.48 0.19
C TRP A 97 -4.88 -2.22 1.44
N LEU A 98 -5.46 -3.42 1.29
CA LEU A 98 -5.92 -4.21 2.43
C LEU A 98 -4.75 -4.53 3.36
N ILE A 99 -3.61 -4.95 2.80
CA ILE A 99 -2.38 -5.19 3.56
C ILE A 99 -1.91 -3.91 4.25
N ASP A 100 -1.85 -2.77 3.54
CA ASP A 100 -1.45 -1.48 4.10
C ASP A 100 -2.33 -1.08 5.29
N VAL A 101 -3.65 -1.24 5.18
CA VAL A 101 -4.60 -0.99 6.27
C VAL A 101 -4.38 -1.94 7.44
N LEU A 102 -4.15 -3.23 7.19
CA LEU A 102 -3.93 -4.21 8.25
C LEU A 102 -2.62 -3.96 8.99
N LEU A 103 -1.58 -3.52 8.29
CA LEU A 103 -0.28 -3.18 8.87
C LEU A 103 -0.29 -1.82 9.58
N SER A 104 -1.08 -0.86 9.09
CA SER A 104 -1.20 0.49 9.68
C SER A 104 -2.12 0.54 10.90
N ARG A 105 -2.88 -0.52 11.18
CA ARG A 105 -3.63 -0.65 12.43
C ARG A 105 -2.67 -1.00 13.56
N GLU A 106 -2.17 0.02 14.25
CA GLU A 106 -1.68 -0.17 15.62
C GLU A 106 -2.78 -0.90 16.43
N PRO A 107 -2.46 -1.94 17.23
CA PRO A 107 -3.45 -2.54 18.11
C PRO A 107 -4.05 -1.41 18.95
N ALA A 108 -5.39 -1.35 18.96
CA ALA A 108 -6.15 -0.28 19.59
C ALA A 108 -5.48 0.13 20.90
N ALA A 109 -5.10 1.41 21.00
CA ALA A 109 -4.56 1.99 22.22
C ALA A 109 -5.39 1.47 23.40
N ALA A 110 -4.70 0.92 24.39
CA ALA A 110 -5.35 0.39 25.58
C ALA A 110 -6.37 1.42 26.10
N PRO A 111 -7.53 0.97 26.60
CA PRO A 111 -8.61 1.88 27.01
C PRO A 111 -8.05 3.02 27.87
N PRO A 112 -8.53 4.27 27.69
CA PRO A 112 -8.04 5.42 28.43
C PRO A 112 -8.09 5.11 29.93
N GLY A 113 -6.92 4.94 30.54
CA GLY A 113 -6.77 4.50 31.93
C GLY A 113 -5.79 3.34 32.16
N VAL A 114 -5.41 2.57 31.13
CA VAL A 114 -4.40 1.52 31.28
C VAL A 114 -3.02 2.07 30.90
N VAL A 115 -2.40 2.78 31.85
CA VAL A 115 -0.97 3.10 31.79
C VAL A 115 -0.21 1.82 32.17
N SER A 116 0.46 1.19 31.21
CA SER A 116 1.34 0.05 31.48
C SER A 116 2.63 0.49 32.14
N ASP A 117 3.21 -0.38 32.97
CA ASP A 117 4.53 -0.17 33.58
C ASP A 117 5.54 0.30 32.52
N GLY A 118 6.09 1.50 32.73
CA GLY A 118 6.92 2.18 31.74
C GLY A 118 8.25 2.60 32.35
N LYS A 119 9.34 2.32 31.63
CA LYS A 119 10.68 2.81 31.96
C LYS A 119 11.06 3.91 30.96
N GLY A 120 11.31 5.11 31.46
CA GLY A 120 11.69 6.28 30.67
C GLY A 120 12.97 6.92 31.19
N LYS A 121 13.52 7.88 30.43
CA LYS A 121 14.61 8.74 30.92
C LYS A 121 14.14 10.20 30.89
N LEU A 122 14.34 10.91 32.00
CA LEU A 122 14.28 12.37 32.05
C LEU A 122 15.71 12.88 32.31
N GLY A 123 16.41 13.26 31.24
CA GLY A 123 17.82 13.65 31.32
C GLY A 123 18.71 12.50 31.82
N ALA A 124 19.47 12.74 32.89
CA ALA A 124 20.30 11.72 33.55
C ALA A 124 19.52 10.80 34.50
N CYS A 125 18.23 11.07 34.72
CA CYS A 125 17.39 10.32 35.64
C CYS A 125 16.61 9.21 34.94
N GLU A 126 16.51 8.07 35.59
CA GLU A 126 15.65 6.96 35.19
C GLU A 126 14.27 7.13 35.84
N LEU A 127 13.24 7.23 35.00
CA LEU A 127 11.85 7.27 35.43
C LEU A 127 11.28 5.85 35.37
N ARG A 128 10.66 5.41 36.45
CA ARG A 128 9.95 4.14 36.49
C ARG A 128 8.53 4.37 36.99
N LEU A 129 7.56 4.10 36.12
CA LEU A 129 6.15 4.09 36.45
C LEU A 129 5.77 2.66 36.80
N LYS A 130 5.15 2.46 37.97
CA LYS A 130 4.71 1.15 38.40
C LYS A 130 3.27 1.20 38.90
N GLY A 131 2.44 0.29 38.39
CA GLY A 131 1.10 0.04 38.89
C GLY A 131 -0.02 0.60 38.01
N PRO A 132 -1.22 -0.01 38.09
CA PRO A 132 -2.40 0.44 37.35
C PRO A 132 -2.87 1.79 37.90
N GLY A 133 -2.66 2.86 37.15
CA GLY A 133 -3.21 4.19 37.47
C GLY A 133 -2.22 5.22 38.04
N LEU A 134 -0.91 5.06 37.83
CA LEU A 134 0.09 6.07 38.19
C LEU A 134 0.12 6.38 39.70
N THR A 135 -0.14 5.37 40.55
CA THR A 135 -0.15 5.55 42.01
C THR A 135 1.25 5.78 42.58
N ASP A 136 2.27 5.17 41.97
CA ASP A 136 3.67 5.30 42.39
C ASP A 136 4.55 5.72 41.20
N MET A 137 4.97 6.98 41.19
CA MET A 137 5.97 7.48 40.25
C MET A 137 7.33 7.55 40.95
N LEU A 138 8.25 6.65 40.56
CA LEU A 138 9.61 6.63 41.08
C LEU A 138 10.58 7.27 40.08
N VAL A 139 11.24 8.35 40.51
CA VAL A 139 12.33 8.99 39.76
C VAL A 139 13.64 8.65 40.44
N THR A 140 14.55 7.98 39.74
CA THR A 140 15.91 7.68 40.23
C THR A 140 16.92 8.53 39.48
N CYS A 141 17.55 9.47 40.17
CA CYS A 141 18.58 10.35 39.60
C CYS A 141 19.95 10.05 40.25
N PRO A 142 21.04 9.90 39.47
CA PRO A 142 22.39 9.67 40.03
C PRO A 142 22.84 10.76 41.01
N SER A 143 22.46 12.01 40.75
CA SER A 143 22.89 13.17 41.54
C SER A 143 21.94 13.57 42.67
N VAL A 144 20.71 13.04 42.68
CA VAL A 144 19.62 13.48 43.60
C VAL A 144 19.08 12.33 44.46
N GLY A 145 19.32 11.07 44.07
CA GLY A 145 18.77 9.89 44.75
C GLY A 145 17.40 9.48 44.18
N GLN A 146 16.62 8.75 44.98
CA GLN A 146 15.26 8.31 44.62
C GLN A 146 14.23 9.29 45.19
N VAL A 147 13.32 9.74 44.33
CA VAL A 147 12.17 10.56 44.71
C VAL A 147 10.89 9.79 44.36
N LEU A 148 10.09 9.50 45.38
CA LEU A 148 8.73 8.98 45.22
C LEU A 148 7.79 10.17 45.14
N LEU A 149 7.15 10.36 43.99
CA LEU A 149 6.12 11.37 43.81
C LEU A 149 4.77 10.69 44.02
N GLU A 150 4.16 10.94 45.17
CA GLU A 150 2.78 10.54 45.44
C GLU A 150 1.84 11.58 44.81
N THR A 151 1.15 11.17 43.76
CA THR A 151 0.11 11.97 43.11
C THR A 151 -1.12 11.97 44.03
N ARG A 152 -1.28 13.03 44.83
CA ARG A 152 -2.55 13.29 45.51
C ARG A 152 -3.62 13.54 44.44
N GLY A 153 -4.57 12.61 44.35
CA GLY A 153 -5.76 12.73 43.49
C GLY A 153 -6.69 13.86 43.89
#